data_AF-A0A8B9LC21-F1
#
_entry.id   AF-A0A8B9LC21-F1
#
_cell.length_a   1.000
_cell.length_b   1.000
_cell.length_c   1.000
_cell.angle_alpha   90.00
_cell.angle_beta   90.00
_cell.angle_gamma   90.00
#
_symmetry.space_group_name_H-M   'P 1'
#
loop_
_entity.id
_entity.type
_entity.pdbx_description
1 polymer ?
#
loop_
_entity_poly.entity_id
_entity_poly.type
_entity_poly.pdbx_seq_one_letter_code
_entity_poly.pdbx_strand_id
1 'polypeptide(L)'
;IYHWVLMYGHVQSPLYPKPYPADLHEQWNLEVPHGYRIKLTFTYLDIEHSANCSTDSLMVLDGRKVLGKFCGQRSTNAHHPGRKSILSSGNRLQLVFVTDSSNPDLHQHLGFSAFYQAIGVICNTCGFRRHKLSVNKNLI
;
A
#
# COMPACT_ATOMS: atom_id res chain seq x y z
N ILE A 1 -0.04 -2.92 26.72
CA ILE A 1 0.46 -2.29 25.47
C ILE A 1 -0.61 -2.49 24.42
N TYR A 2 -1.42 -1.47 24.11
CA TYR A 2 -2.50 -1.60 23.14
C TYR A 2 -1.89 -1.57 21.73
N HIS A 3 -2.00 -2.69 21.01
CA HIS A 3 -1.69 -2.76 19.59
C HIS A 3 -2.88 -2.15 18.84
N TRP A 4 -2.79 -0.87 18.48
CA TRP A 4 -3.84 -0.20 17.70
C TRP A 4 -3.80 -0.74 16.28
N VAL A 5 -4.64 -1.72 15.98
CA VAL A 5 -4.83 -2.20 14.61
C VAL A 5 -5.62 -1.14 13.85
N LEU A 6 -5.00 -0.54 12.84
CA LEU A 6 -5.60 0.54 12.06
C LEU A 6 -6.56 -0.01 11.01
N MET A 7 -7.76 0.59 10.91
CA MET A 7 -8.75 0.21 9.88
C MET A 7 -8.42 0.82 8.53
N TYR A 8 -7.54 1.81 8.49
CA TYR A 8 -7.08 2.48 7.29
C TYR A 8 -5.79 3.24 7.59
N GLY A 9 -5.10 3.66 6.55
CA GLY A 9 -3.91 4.49 6.70
C GLY A 9 -3.32 4.89 5.36
N HIS A 10 -2.28 5.71 5.44
CA HIS A 10 -1.48 6.12 4.30
C HIS A 10 -0.08 5.54 4.41
N VAL A 11 0.49 5.20 3.27
CA VAL A 11 1.88 4.76 3.13
C VAL A 11 2.49 5.50 1.96
N GLN A 12 3.66 6.08 2.19
CA GLN A 12 4.32 6.98 1.27
C GLN A 12 5.79 6.64 1.21
N SER A 13 6.43 6.90 0.06
CA SER A 13 7.89 6.83 -0.05
C SER A 13 8.55 7.82 0.92
N PRO A 14 9.79 7.55 1.36
CA PRO A 14 10.54 8.50 2.19
C PRO A 14 10.55 9.89 1.56
N LEU A 15 10.36 10.92 2.39
CA LEU A 15 10.38 12.34 2.05
C LEU A 15 9.22 12.85 1.16
N TYR A 16 8.32 12.00 0.69
CA TYR A 16 7.16 12.44 -0.10
C TYR A 16 6.44 13.63 0.57
N PRO A 17 6.13 14.72 -0.15
CA PRO A 17 6.13 14.87 -1.62
C PRO A 17 7.45 15.37 -2.22
N LYS A 18 8.58 15.25 -1.52
CA LYS A 18 9.92 15.48 -2.09
C LYS A 18 10.46 14.21 -2.75
N PRO A 19 11.47 14.32 -3.62
CA PRO A 19 12.12 13.18 -4.24
C PRO A 19 12.62 12.14 -3.24
N TYR A 20 12.49 10.87 -3.61
CA TYR A 20 13.00 9.78 -2.77
C TYR A 20 14.53 9.67 -2.87
N PRO A 21 15.22 9.28 -1.77
CA PRO A 21 16.64 8.94 -1.80
C PRO A 21 16.98 7.72 -2.67
N ALA A 22 18.22 7.69 -3.17
CA ALA A 22 18.84 6.47 -3.71
C ALA A 22 19.13 5.45 -2.59
N ASP A 23 19.49 4.23 -2.97
CA ASP A 23 19.94 3.13 -2.11
C ASP A 23 18.94 2.74 -1.00
N LEU A 24 17.64 2.83 -1.31
CA LEU A 24 16.58 2.46 -0.37
C LEU A 24 16.28 0.97 -0.42
N HIS A 25 15.99 0.41 0.75
CA HIS A 25 15.33 -0.88 0.90
C HIS A 25 14.32 -0.78 2.04
N GLU A 26 13.18 -0.17 1.74
CA GLU A 26 12.13 0.15 2.71
C GLU A 26 11.01 -0.89 2.66
N GLN A 27 10.50 -1.25 3.83
CA GLN A 27 9.43 -2.24 3.97
C GLN A 27 8.32 -1.76 4.89
N TRP A 28 7.08 -1.86 4.42
CA TRP A 28 5.89 -1.58 5.21
C TRP A 28 5.03 -2.83 5.32
N ASN A 29 4.79 -3.29 6.55
CA ASN A 29 3.87 -4.38 6.85
C ASN A 29 2.52 -3.79 7.24
N LEU A 30 1.57 -3.83 6.30
CA LEU A 30 0.20 -3.40 6.53
C LEU A 30 -0.58 -4.54 7.16
N GLU A 31 -1.22 -4.28 8.30
CA GLU A 31 -2.04 -5.25 9.01
C GLU A 31 -3.38 -4.63 9.43
N VAL A 32 -4.45 -5.37 9.17
CA VAL A 32 -5.81 -5.08 9.65
C VAL A 32 -6.30 -6.26 10.50
N PRO A 33 -7.41 -6.16 11.25
CA PRO A 33 -7.86 -7.25 12.10
C PRO A 33 -8.24 -8.48 11.29
N HIS A 34 -8.21 -9.64 11.93
CA HIS A 34 -8.77 -10.86 11.37
C HIS A 34 -10.25 -10.67 11.00
N GLY A 35 -10.68 -11.31 9.91
CA GLY A 35 -12.01 -11.11 9.33
C GLY A 35 -12.10 -9.94 8.34
N TYR A 36 -10.99 -9.21 8.11
CA TYR A 36 -10.89 -8.15 7.11
C TYR A 36 -9.81 -8.48 6.07
N ARG A 37 -9.95 -7.85 4.90
CA ARG A 37 -8.94 -7.80 3.83
C ARG A 37 -8.46 -6.37 3.65
N ILE A 38 -7.29 -6.18 3.06
CA ILE A 38 -6.71 -4.87 2.78
C ILE A 38 -6.99 -4.51 1.32
N LYS A 39 -7.68 -3.38 1.11
CA LYS A 39 -7.77 -2.73 -0.20
C LYS A 39 -6.77 -1.58 -0.26
N LEU A 40 -5.73 -1.72 -1.08
CA LEU A 40 -4.69 -0.72 -1.32
C LEU A 40 -4.99 0.04 -2.61
N THR A 41 -4.94 1.37 -2.56
CA THR A 41 -5.14 2.26 -3.71
C THR A 41 -4.00 3.25 -3.80
N PHE A 42 -3.31 3.28 -4.94
CA PHE A 42 -2.30 4.30 -5.23
C PHE A 42 -2.98 5.63 -5.54
N THR A 43 -2.61 6.68 -4.81
CA THR A 43 -3.03 8.05 -5.08
C THR A 43 -1.99 8.79 -5.94
N TYR A 44 -0.73 8.38 -5.85
CA TYR A 44 0.37 8.91 -6.65
C TYR A 44 1.47 7.85 -6.84
N LEU A 45 2.08 7.81 -8.03
CA LEU A 45 3.26 6.99 -8.31
C LEU A 45 4.12 7.66 -9.38
N ASP A 46 5.38 7.88 -9.06
CA ASP A 46 6.43 8.43 -9.89
C ASP A 46 7.74 7.78 -9.42
N ILE A 47 8.10 6.69 -10.07
CA ILE A 47 9.29 5.88 -9.76
C ILE A 47 10.02 5.67 -11.09
N GLU A 48 11.35 5.66 -11.07
CA GLU A 48 12.16 5.51 -12.29
C GLU A 48 11.67 4.35 -13.16
N HIS A 49 11.42 4.65 -14.43
CA HIS A 49 10.90 3.66 -15.37
C HIS A 49 12.02 2.80 -15.96
N SER A 50 11.91 1.49 -15.77
CA SER A 50 12.81 0.51 -16.40
C SER A 50 12.03 -0.72 -16.86
N ALA A 51 12.63 -1.51 -17.75
CA ALA A 51 12.05 -2.77 -18.20
C ALA A 51 11.80 -3.69 -16.99
N ASN A 52 10.55 -4.13 -16.81
CA ASN A 52 10.12 -4.96 -15.67
C ASN A 52 10.44 -4.36 -14.28
N CYS A 53 10.57 -3.02 -14.20
CA CYS A 53 10.96 -2.30 -12.99
C CYS A 53 12.24 -2.89 -12.37
N SER A 54 13.28 -3.10 -13.19
CA SER A 54 14.53 -3.74 -12.79
C SER A 54 15.48 -2.79 -12.05
N THR A 55 15.39 -1.49 -12.30
CA THR A 55 16.11 -0.43 -11.57
C THR A 55 15.41 -0.15 -10.25
N ASP A 56 14.46 0.79 -10.23
CA ASP A 56 13.63 1.07 -9.07
C ASP A 56 12.30 0.31 -9.14
N SER A 57 11.80 -0.12 -7.97
CA SER A 57 10.49 -0.77 -7.91
C SER A 57 9.80 -0.69 -6.57
N LEU A 58 8.47 -0.61 -6.63
CA LEU A 58 7.60 -0.89 -5.50
C LEU A 58 6.88 -2.22 -5.72
N MET A 59 7.16 -3.21 -4.88
CA MET A 59 6.47 -4.50 -4.87
C MET A 59 5.37 -4.53 -3.82
N VAL A 60 4.23 -5.11 -4.18
CA VAL A 60 3.12 -5.41 -3.25
C VAL A 60 3.02 -6.92 -3.13
N LEU A 61 3.23 -7.44 -1.92
CA LEU A 61 3.22 -8.86 -1.60
C LEU A 61 2.05 -9.23 -0.70
N ASP A 62 1.49 -10.39 -0.96
CA ASP A 62 0.47 -11.06 -0.14
C ASP A 62 1.04 -12.42 0.28
N GLY A 63 1.68 -12.43 1.45
CA GLY A 63 2.56 -13.52 1.87
C GLY A 63 3.74 -13.68 0.90
N ARG A 64 3.84 -14.84 0.25
CA ARG A 64 4.90 -15.13 -0.75
C ARG A 64 4.52 -14.74 -2.17
N LYS A 65 3.27 -14.30 -2.40
CA LYS A 65 2.77 -13.99 -3.74
C LYS A 65 2.99 -12.51 -4.04
N VAL A 66 3.63 -12.20 -5.16
CA VAL A 66 3.72 -10.83 -5.68
C VAL A 66 2.40 -10.50 -6.39
N LEU A 67 1.66 -9.52 -5.86
CA LEU A 67 0.43 -9.02 -6.48
C LEU A 67 0.73 -7.97 -7.56
N GLY A 68 1.88 -7.31 -7.47
CA GLY A 68 2.38 -6.42 -8.51
C GLY A 68 3.75 -5.85 -8.18
N LYS A 69 4.45 -5.44 -9.23
CA LYS A 69 5.74 -4.73 -9.19
C LYS A 69 5.60 -3.49 -10.05
N PHE A 70 5.75 -2.32 -9.45
CA PHE A 70 5.33 -1.05 -10.04
C PHE A 70 6.48 -0.06 -10.19
N CYS A 71 6.46 0.67 -11.30
CA CYS A 71 7.36 1.77 -11.64
C CYS A 71 6.77 2.62 -12.79
N GLY A 72 7.41 3.74 -13.10
CA GLY A 72 7.00 4.73 -14.09
C GLY A 72 5.96 5.72 -13.55
N GLN A 73 5.79 6.85 -14.23
CA GLN A 73 4.92 7.94 -13.76
C GLN A 73 3.55 7.98 -14.47
N ARG A 74 3.49 7.53 -15.73
CA ARG A 74 2.28 7.68 -16.55
C ARG A 74 1.47 6.40 -16.47
N SER A 75 0.14 6.54 -16.43
CA SER A 75 -0.77 5.39 -16.47
C SER A 75 -0.67 4.55 -17.75
N THR A 76 0.01 5.04 -18.78
CA THR A 76 0.34 4.33 -20.02
C THR A 76 1.56 3.41 -19.89
N ASN A 77 2.40 3.57 -18.86
CA ASN A 77 3.49 2.65 -18.59
C ASN A 77 2.91 1.29 -18.17
N ALA A 78 3.40 0.20 -18.74
CA ALA A 78 2.86 -1.14 -18.52
C ALA A 78 2.84 -1.58 -17.05
N HIS A 79 3.78 -1.07 -16.24
CA HIS A 79 3.93 -1.38 -14.82
C HIS A 79 3.35 -0.31 -13.89
N HIS A 80 2.58 0.65 -14.40
CA HIS A 80 1.92 1.64 -13.53
C HIS A 80 0.57 1.06 -13.03
N PRO A 81 0.23 1.16 -11.72
CA PRO A 81 -0.99 0.57 -11.15
C PRO A 81 -2.29 1.23 -11.67
N GLY A 82 -2.16 2.43 -12.22
CA GLY A 82 -3.27 3.24 -12.72
C GLY A 82 -4.23 3.57 -11.59
N ARG A 83 -5.53 3.38 -11.83
CA ARG A 83 -6.58 3.58 -10.82
C ARG A 83 -7.09 2.27 -10.20
N LYS A 84 -6.45 1.14 -10.52
CA LYS A 84 -6.89 -0.18 -10.04
C LYS A 84 -6.42 -0.38 -8.60
N SER A 85 -7.35 -0.74 -7.72
CA SER A 85 -7.01 -1.13 -6.35
C SER A 85 -6.51 -2.57 -6.28
N ILE A 86 -5.58 -2.83 -5.37
CA ILE A 86 -5.11 -4.18 -5.05
C ILE A 86 -5.87 -4.68 -3.82
N LEU A 87 -6.38 -5.90 -3.89
CA LEU A 87 -7.09 -6.53 -2.77
C LEU A 87 -6.27 -7.74 -2.29
N SER A 88 -5.81 -7.70 -1.05
CA SER A 88 -5.11 -8.83 -0.40
C SER A 88 -6.03 -10.02 -0.26
N SER A 89 -5.51 -11.24 -0.11
CA SER A 89 -6.28 -12.44 0.20
C SER A 89 -6.66 -12.53 1.68
N GLY A 90 -5.77 -12.07 2.57
CA GLY A 90 -5.95 -12.05 4.02
C GLY A 90 -5.88 -10.66 4.63
N ASN A 91 -5.57 -10.58 5.91
CA ASN A 91 -5.53 -9.33 6.69
C ASN A 91 -4.15 -8.64 6.70
N ARG A 92 -3.23 -9.07 5.83
CA ARG A 92 -1.86 -8.55 5.74
C ARG A 92 -1.45 -8.28 4.30
N LEU A 93 -0.65 -7.24 4.10
CA LEU A 93 0.08 -6.94 2.86
C LEU A 93 1.46 -6.42 3.24
N GLN A 94 2.45 -6.70 2.40
CA GLN A 94 3.76 -6.09 2.52
C GLN A 94 4.06 -5.25 1.29
N LEU A 95 4.55 -4.04 1.51
CA LEU A 95 5.10 -3.19 0.47
C LEU A 95 6.63 -3.19 0.61
N VAL A 96 7.35 -3.37 -0.48
CA VAL A 96 8.81 -3.33 -0.53
C VAL A 96 9.23 -2.35 -1.60
N PHE A 97 9.87 -1.24 -1.21
CA PHE A 97 10.38 -0.23 -2.11
C PHE A 97 11.90 -0.31 -2.16
N VAL A 98 12.43 -0.57 -3.35
CA VAL A 98 13.87 -0.70 -3.60
C VAL A 98 14.27 0.29 -4.67
N THR A 99 15.34 1.03 -4.40
CA THR A 99 15.94 1.97 -5.36
C THR A 99 17.40 1.64 -5.60
N ASP A 100 17.89 1.97 -6.78
CA ASP A 100 19.31 1.80 -7.12
C ASP A 100 20.19 2.92 -6.54
N SER A 101 21.46 3.00 -6.94
CA SER A 101 22.42 4.00 -6.45
C SER A 101 22.16 5.43 -6.94
N SER A 102 21.06 5.66 -7.65
CA SER A 102 20.68 6.94 -8.20
C SER A 102 19.16 7.18 -8.12
N ASN A 103 18.76 8.43 -8.28
CA ASN A 103 17.39 8.78 -8.66
C ASN A 103 17.53 9.67 -9.90
N PRO A 104 17.84 9.06 -11.06
CA PRO A 104 18.24 9.77 -12.24
C PRO A 104 17.02 10.06 -13.10
N ASP A 105 16.57 11.31 -13.06
CA ASP A 105 15.90 11.88 -14.21
C ASP A 105 16.18 13.39 -14.19
N LEU A 106 16.03 14.03 -15.35
CA LEU A 106 16.13 15.49 -15.51
C LEU A 106 15.22 16.24 -14.52
N HIS A 107 14.25 15.52 -13.93
CA HIS A 107 13.45 15.89 -12.77
C HIS A 107 13.37 14.69 -11.80
N GLN A 108 14.03 14.78 -10.64
CA GLN A 108 14.06 13.71 -9.63
C GLN A 108 12.65 13.15 -9.33
N HIS A 109 12.51 11.83 -9.24
CA HIS A 109 11.22 11.18 -9.04
C HIS A 109 10.72 11.32 -7.60
N LEU A 110 9.42 11.62 -7.43
CA LEU A 110 8.81 11.90 -6.11
C LEU A 110 8.44 10.65 -5.30
N GLY A 111 8.37 9.49 -5.95
CA GLY A 111 8.06 8.21 -5.32
C GLY A 111 6.57 7.91 -5.34
N PHE A 112 6.00 7.46 -4.22
CA PHE A 112 4.61 7.01 -4.18
C PHE A 112 3.83 7.50 -2.97
N SER A 113 2.53 7.55 -3.13
CA SER A 113 1.56 7.70 -2.06
C SER A 113 0.41 6.73 -2.29
N ALA A 114 0.05 5.98 -1.25
CA ALA A 114 -1.04 5.03 -1.31
C ALA A 114 -1.88 5.09 -0.02
N PHE A 115 -3.18 4.85 -0.18
CA PHE A 115 -4.12 4.70 0.90
C PHE A 115 -4.58 3.23 0.98
N TYR A 116 -4.59 2.68 2.19
CA TYR A 116 -5.13 1.36 2.45
C TYR A 116 -6.31 1.42 3.42
N GLN A 117 -7.24 0.48 3.28
CA GLN A 117 -8.38 0.33 4.18
C GLN A 117 -8.79 -1.14 4.35
N ALA A 118 -9.34 -1.43 5.53
CA ALA A 118 -9.91 -2.71 5.89
C ALA A 118 -11.29 -2.87 5.23
N ILE A 119 -11.47 -3.93 4.46
CA ILE A 119 -12.74 -4.33 3.87
C ILE A 119 -13.19 -5.61 4.58
N GLY A 120 -14.35 -5.56 5.23
CA GLY A 120 -14.91 -6.71 5.95
C GLY A 120 -15.16 -7.88 5.01
N VAL A 121 -14.77 -9.08 5.43
CA VAL A 121 -15.14 -10.31 4.74
C VAL A 121 -16.55 -10.66 5.17
N ILE A 122 -17.54 -10.43 4.30
CA ILE A 122 -18.91 -10.89 4.55
C ILE A 122 -18.89 -12.42 4.47
N CYS A 123 -18.90 -13.07 5.63
CA CYS A 123 -19.11 -14.50 5.70
C CYS A 123 -20.62 -14.76 5.69
N ASN A 124 -21.17 -15.18 4.54
CA ASN A 124 -22.59 -15.56 4.44
C ASN A 124 -22.94 -16.84 5.22
N THR A 125 -21.98 -17.45 5.93
CA THR A 125 -22.18 -18.65 6.75
C THR A 125 -21.66 -18.54 8.19
N CYS A 126 -21.00 -17.44 8.58
CA CYS A 126 -20.71 -17.18 10.00
C CYS A 126 -21.75 -16.21 10.55
N GLY A 127 -22.60 -16.69 11.46
CA GLY A 127 -23.60 -15.89 12.14
C GLY A 127 -23.02 -14.58 12.67
N PHE A 128 -23.60 -13.46 12.24
CA PHE A 128 -23.25 -12.11 12.68
C PHE A 128 -23.34 -12.02 14.21
N ARG A 129 -22.21 -12.07 14.92
CA ARG A 129 -22.11 -11.32 16.17
C ARG A 129 -21.90 -9.87 15.77
N ARG A 130 -22.99 -9.10 15.72
CA ARG A 130 -22.92 -7.64 15.68
C ARG A 130 -22.08 -7.21 16.87
N HIS A 131 -20.82 -6.83 16.66
CA HIS A 131 -20.14 -5.98 17.61
C HIS A 131 -20.90 -4.66 17.60
N LYS A 132 -21.80 -4.51 18.57
CA LYS A 132 -22.54 -3.28 18.83
C LYS A 132 -21.49 -2.21 19.04
N LEU A 133 -21.34 -1.29 18.08
CA LEU A 133 -20.64 -0.04 18.31
C LEU A 133 -21.37 0.62 19.50
N SER A 134 -20.73 0.61 20.66
CA SER A 134 -21.24 1.33 21.81
C SER A 134 -21.03 2.81 21.52
N VAL A 135 -22.08 3.47 21.00
CA VAL A 135 -22.16 4.93 21.02
C VAL A 135 -22.24 5.30 22.48
N ASN A 136 -21.16 5.89 23.00
CA ASN A 136 -21.12 6.41 24.35
C ASN A 136 -22.05 7.64 24.40
N LYS A 137 -23.34 7.40 24.69
CA LYS A 137 -24.26 8.46 25.06
C LYS A 137 -23.95 8.84 26.50
N ASN A 138 -23.06 9.80 26.67
CA ASN A 138 -22.94 10.61 27.88
C ASN A 138 -22.28 11.95 27.52
N LEU A 139 -23.08 12.87 26.99
CA LEU A 139 -22.94 14.28 27.33
C LEU A 139 -24.36 14.80 27.59
N ILE A 140 -24.55 15.18 28.86
CA ILE A 140 -25.55 16.15 29.31
C ILE A 140 -25.09 17.52 28.80
#